data_AF-A0A7W6JVT5-F1
#
_entry.id   AF-A0A7W6JVT5-F1
#
_cell.length_a   1.000
_cell.length_b   1.000
_cell.length_c   1.000
_cell.angle_alpha   90.00
_cell.angle_beta   90.00
_cell.angle_gamma   90.00
#
_symmetry.space_group_name_H-M   'P 1'
#
loop_
_entity.id
_entity.type
_entity.pdbx_description
1 polymer ?
#
loop_
_entity_poly.entity_id
_entity_poly.type
_entity_poly.pdbx_seq_one_letter_code
_entity_poly.pdbx_strand_id
1 'polypeptide(L)'
;MAAWLDLALLGDEATLTKAIQDLDGDGQGDALHSLAEAMGLSEMDITAGLIRVLVERVRPLALPATLWSRPIDSSEDPRPQIKSYFAKKGIPATRERMRAAYDLYVRFASERRDNVVKADDLRRCGFRCVHCGLAFCNEQLQDKVITSPFGNRGRDKLDALKPHWNAAEKMRKPTHDHEWPIATYGDNGQANLRVLCHGCNHGKENILALEQVKAWTGLVPRRAFVEPAPLDWTIFYAQLRHSPQCCLTGRTAADTELTVRLIDPEVAAVLGNLETIESRGI
;
A
#
# COMPACT_ATOMS: atom_id res chain seq x y z
N MET A 1 -11.59 -31.26 -16.33
CA MET A 1 -11.01 -29.93 -16.54
C MET A 1 -10.99 -29.13 -15.22
N ALA A 2 -10.58 -29.73 -14.08
CA ALA A 2 -10.74 -29.10 -12.76
C ALA A 2 -9.72 -29.53 -11.68
N ALA A 3 -8.68 -30.32 -12.00
CA ALA A 3 -7.79 -30.86 -10.96
C ALA A 3 -7.00 -29.76 -10.21
N TRP A 4 -6.58 -28.70 -10.90
CA TRP A 4 -5.77 -27.63 -10.30
C TRP A 4 -6.59 -26.66 -9.46
N LEU A 5 -7.84 -26.39 -9.86
CA LEU A 5 -8.76 -25.54 -9.09
C LEU A 5 -9.12 -26.21 -7.77
N ASP A 6 -9.38 -27.51 -7.78
CA ASP A 6 -9.64 -28.28 -6.56
C ASP A 6 -8.42 -28.27 -5.62
N LEU A 7 -7.20 -28.45 -6.15
CA LEU A 7 -5.96 -28.34 -5.38
C LEU A 7 -5.73 -26.92 -4.82
N ALA A 8 -6.03 -25.88 -5.61
CA ALA A 8 -5.93 -24.48 -5.18
C ALA A 8 -6.95 -24.13 -4.08
N LEU A 9 -8.16 -24.69 -4.15
CA LEU A 9 -9.19 -24.52 -3.13
C LEU A 9 -8.84 -25.22 -1.81
N LEU A 10 -8.16 -26.38 -1.88
CA LEU A 10 -7.69 -27.13 -0.72
C LEU A 10 -6.44 -26.50 -0.05
N GLY A 11 -5.78 -25.56 -0.71
CA GLY A 11 -4.60 -24.87 -0.18
C GLY A 11 -3.32 -25.71 -0.17
N ASP A 12 -3.26 -26.80 -0.93
CA ASP A 12 -2.08 -27.66 -1.06
C ASP A 12 -1.12 -27.11 -2.14
N GLU A 13 -0.35 -26.08 -1.77
CA GLU A 13 0.58 -25.38 -2.66
C GLU A 13 1.67 -26.31 -3.24
N ALA A 14 2.18 -27.25 -2.43
CA ALA A 14 3.27 -28.13 -2.85
C ALA A 14 2.80 -29.10 -3.95
N THR A 15 1.64 -29.73 -3.75
CA THR A 15 1.05 -30.61 -4.75
C THR A 15 0.64 -29.84 -5.99
N LEU A 16 0.02 -28.67 -5.85
CA LEU A 16 -0.35 -27.81 -6.98
C LEU A 16 0.87 -27.39 -7.81
N THR A 17 1.94 -26.94 -7.16
CA THR A 17 3.18 -26.50 -7.82
C THR A 17 3.80 -27.65 -8.61
N LYS A 18 3.92 -28.82 -7.99
CA LYS A 18 4.46 -30.01 -8.66
C LYS A 18 3.60 -30.43 -9.85
N ALA A 19 2.29 -30.47 -9.65
CA ALA A 19 1.30 -30.74 -10.69
C ALA A 19 1.47 -29.85 -11.92
N ILE A 20 1.68 -28.56 -11.72
CA ILE A 20 1.91 -27.59 -12.81
C ILE A 20 3.29 -27.81 -13.44
N GLN A 21 4.34 -28.01 -12.63
CA GLN A 21 5.72 -28.19 -13.13
C GLN A 21 5.90 -29.45 -13.98
N ASP A 22 5.13 -30.50 -13.70
CA ASP A 22 5.15 -31.76 -14.45
C ASP A 22 4.47 -31.64 -15.84
N LEU A 23 3.80 -30.51 -16.13
CA LEU A 23 3.23 -30.20 -17.45
C LEU A 23 4.32 -29.67 -18.41
N ASP A 24 4.06 -29.81 -19.71
CA ASP A 24 4.85 -29.15 -20.75
C ASP A 24 4.59 -27.63 -20.78
N GLY A 25 5.34 -26.89 -21.61
CA GLY A 25 5.27 -25.43 -21.62
C GLY A 25 3.87 -24.88 -21.92
N ASP A 26 3.14 -25.52 -22.83
CA ASP A 26 1.76 -25.14 -23.18
C ASP A 26 0.81 -25.49 -22.03
N GLY A 27 0.93 -26.68 -21.45
CA GLY A 27 0.11 -27.10 -20.30
C GLY A 27 0.34 -26.26 -19.05
N GLN A 28 1.57 -25.80 -18.81
CA GLN A 28 1.88 -24.83 -17.75
C GLN A 28 1.15 -23.50 -17.98
N GLY A 29 1.19 -23.00 -19.22
CA GLY A 29 0.48 -21.78 -19.62
C GLY A 29 -1.03 -21.88 -19.38
N ASP A 30 -1.64 -22.98 -19.83
CA ASP A 30 -3.08 -23.23 -19.69
C ASP A 30 -3.52 -23.37 -18.22
N ALA A 31 -2.70 -24.04 -17.40
CA ALA A 31 -2.97 -24.20 -15.97
C ALA A 31 -2.91 -22.85 -15.23
N LEU A 32 -1.89 -22.04 -15.50
CA LEU A 32 -1.77 -20.69 -14.93
C LEU A 32 -2.90 -19.77 -15.41
N HIS A 33 -3.26 -19.84 -16.69
CA HIS A 33 -4.37 -19.06 -17.25
C HIS A 33 -5.71 -19.43 -16.60
N SER A 34 -6.00 -20.73 -16.47
CA SER A 34 -7.23 -21.23 -15.83
C SER A 34 -7.34 -20.81 -14.36
N LEU A 35 -6.22 -20.81 -13.63
CA LEU A 35 -6.18 -20.33 -12.24
C LEU A 35 -6.45 -18.82 -12.16
N ALA A 36 -5.87 -18.04 -13.07
CA ALA A 36 -6.10 -16.60 -13.11
C ALA A 36 -7.54 -16.24 -13.48
N GLU A 37 -8.13 -16.93 -14.47
CA GLU A 37 -9.53 -16.76 -14.86
C GLU A 37 -10.47 -17.07 -13.70
N ALA A 38 -10.24 -18.16 -12.97
CA ALA A 38 -11.03 -18.51 -11.79
C ALA A 38 -10.91 -17.49 -10.64
N MET A 39 -9.81 -16.73 -10.59
CA MET A 39 -9.60 -15.62 -9.67
C MET A 39 -10.15 -14.29 -10.21
N GLY A 40 -10.65 -14.24 -11.45
CA GLY A 40 -11.10 -13.01 -12.11
C GLY A 40 -9.95 -12.04 -12.43
N LEU A 41 -8.72 -12.54 -12.58
CA LEU A 41 -7.53 -11.72 -12.88
C LEU A 41 -7.32 -11.61 -14.39
N SER A 42 -7.06 -10.40 -14.88
CA SER A 42 -6.63 -10.18 -16.25
C SER A 42 -5.13 -10.47 -16.44
N GLU A 43 -4.68 -10.68 -17.69
CA GLU A 43 -3.25 -10.82 -18.01
C GLU A 43 -2.42 -9.60 -17.56
N MET A 44 -3.03 -8.41 -17.60
CA MET A 44 -2.44 -7.18 -17.09
C MET A 44 -2.23 -7.23 -15.57
N ASP A 45 -3.20 -7.79 -14.82
CA ASP A 45 -3.09 -7.95 -13.36
C ASP A 45 -1.99 -8.95 -12.99
N ILE A 46 -1.88 -10.06 -13.72
CA ILE A 46 -0.82 -11.06 -13.54
C ILE A 46 0.54 -10.43 -13.81
N THR A 47 0.69 -9.73 -14.93
CA THR A 47 1.94 -9.07 -15.31
C THR A 47 2.34 -8.01 -14.28
N ALA A 48 1.39 -7.19 -13.83
CA ALA A 48 1.61 -6.22 -12.78
C ALA A 48 2.04 -6.91 -11.47
N GLY A 49 1.39 -8.01 -11.07
CA GLY A 49 1.75 -8.82 -9.92
C GLY A 49 3.17 -9.41 -9.99
N LEU A 50 3.55 -9.96 -11.15
CA LEU A 50 4.88 -10.50 -11.37
C LEU A 50 5.96 -9.42 -11.30
N ILE A 51 5.76 -8.29 -11.98
CA ILE A 51 6.67 -7.14 -11.91
C ILE A 51 6.82 -6.69 -10.46
N ARG A 52 5.72 -6.61 -9.70
CA ARG A 52 5.75 -6.27 -8.26
C ARG A 52 6.61 -7.24 -7.45
N VAL A 53 6.44 -8.55 -7.65
CA VAL A 53 7.24 -9.58 -6.95
C VAL A 53 8.72 -9.43 -7.28
N LEU A 54 9.05 -9.33 -8.57
CA LEU A 54 10.44 -9.16 -9.02
C LEU A 54 11.06 -7.93 -8.40
N VAL A 55 10.29 -6.84 -8.26
CA VAL A 55 10.84 -5.65 -7.67
C VAL A 55 11.00 -5.72 -6.16
N GLU A 56 10.05 -6.29 -5.41
CA GLU A 56 10.26 -6.51 -3.97
C GLU A 56 11.50 -7.37 -3.71
N ARG A 57 11.83 -8.29 -4.62
CA ARG A 57 13.08 -9.07 -4.55
C ARG A 57 14.34 -8.24 -4.81
N VAL A 58 14.28 -7.22 -5.66
CA VAL A 58 15.42 -6.30 -5.88
C VAL A 58 15.44 -5.10 -4.94
N ARG A 59 14.40 -4.87 -4.13
CA ARG A 59 14.31 -3.77 -3.17
C ARG A 59 15.49 -3.68 -2.18
N PRO A 60 16.09 -4.78 -1.69
CA PRO A 60 17.32 -4.70 -0.90
C PRO A 60 18.49 -4.04 -1.63
N LEU A 61 18.41 -3.84 -2.95
CA LEU A 61 19.38 -3.18 -3.82
C LEU A 61 18.96 -1.76 -4.20
N ALA A 62 17.75 -1.31 -3.85
CA ALA A 62 17.29 0.05 -4.09
C ALA A 62 18.10 1.06 -3.27
N LEU A 63 18.16 2.33 -3.70
CA LEU A 63 18.95 3.34 -3.00
C LEU A 63 18.45 3.54 -1.55
N PRO A 64 19.34 3.85 -0.60
CA PRO A 64 18.98 3.82 0.82
C PRO A 64 18.06 4.99 1.19
N ALA A 65 17.19 4.78 2.20
CA ALA A 65 16.28 5.80 2.75
C ALA A 65 16.98 7.14 3.06
N THR A 66 18.21 7.07 3.56
CA THR A 66 19.05 8.24 3.88
C THR A 66 19.36 9.12 2.67
N LEU A 67 19.35 8.56 1.46
CA LEU A 67 19.53 9.33 0.23
C LEU A 67 18.24 10.12 -0.10
N TRP A 68 17.09 9.49 0.08
CA TRP A 68 15.77 10.07 -0.20
C TRP A 68 15.34 11.12 0.82
N SER A 69 15.78 10.97 2.06
CA SER A 69 15.46 11.88 3.17
C SER A 69 16.34 13.12 3.22
N ARG A 70 17.27 13.32 2.28
CA ARG A 70 18.12 14.50 2.23
C ARG A 70 17.27 15.78 2.22
N PRO A 71 17.74 16.87 2.85
CA PRO A 71 17.09 18.18 2.74
C PRO A 71 16.97 18.58 1.28
N ILE A 72 15.83 19.15 0.92
CA ILE A 72 15.49 19.55 -0.45
C ILE A 72 16.43 20.65 -0.98
N ASP A 73 17.00 21.43 -0.06
CA ASP A 73 17.95 22.53 -0.24
C ASP A 73 19.42 22.09 -0.08
N SER A 74 19.68 20.79 0.13
CA SER A 74 21.04 20.26 0.24
C SER A 74 21.83 20.49 -1.05
N SER A 75 22.98 21.16 -0.94
CA SER A 75 23.93 21.37 -2.03
C SER A 75 24.98 20.25 -2.17
N GLU A 76 24.97 19.28 -1.25
CA GLU A 76 25.93 18.18 -1.25
C GLU A 76 25.72 17.25 -2.47
N ASP A 77 26.80 16.77 -3.08
CA ASP A 77 26.74 15.77 -4.16
C ASP A 77 26.28 14.40 -3.58
N PRO A 78 25.20 13.78 -4.08
CA PRO A 78 24.76 12.45 -3.66
C PRO A 78 25.64 11.30 -4.19
N ARG A 79 26.46 11.51 -5.22
CA ARG A 79 27.22 10.45 -5.89
C ARG A 79 28.18 9.67 -4.97
N PRO A 80 28.90 10.28 -4.00
CA PRO A 80 29.71 9.53 -3.04
C PRO A 80 28.89 8.54 -2.20
N GLN A 81 27.69 8.94 -1.78
CA GLN A 81 26.78 8.09 -1.00
C GLN A 81 26.23 6.94 -1.85
N ILE A 82 25.84 7.22 -3.10
CA ILE A 82 25.40 6.20 -4.08
C ILE A 82 26.51 5.18 -4.32
N LYS A 83 27.74 5.64 -4.55
CA LYS A 83 28.91 4.77 -4.80
C LYS A 83 29.23 3.87 -3.59
N SER A 84 29.20 4.44 -2.38
CA SER A 84 29.39 3.69 -1.13
C SER A 84 28.30 2.62 -0.96
N TYR A 85 27.05 2.96 -1.27
CA TYR A 85 25.95 2.01 -1.21
C TYR A 85 26.09 0.86 -2.21
N PHE A 86 26.44 1.15 -3.45
CA PHE A 86 26.71 0.13 -4.47
C PHE A 86 27.83 -0.82 -4.04
N ALA A 87 28.92 -0.30 -3.48
CA ALA A 87 30.00 -1.13 -2.95
C ALA A 87 29.51 -2.07 -1.83
N LYS A 88 28.70 -1.56 -0.88
CA LYS A 88 28.11 -2.36 0.20
C LYS A 88 27.20 -3.48 -0.31
N LYS A 89 26.56 -3.30 -1.47
CA LYS A 89 25.64 -4.26 -2.08
C LYS A 89 26.30 -5.15 -3.14
N GLY A 90 27.60 -5.03 -3.36
CA GLY A 90 28.31 -5.78 -4.40
C GLY A 90 27.89 -5.39 -5.82
N ILE A 91 27.35 -4.19 -6.02
CA ILE A 91 26.90 -3.68 -7.32
C ILE A 91 28.05 -2.92 -7.98
N PRO A 92 28.52 -3.31 -9.18
CA PRO A 92 29.54 -2.55 -9.90
C PRO A 92 29.06 -1.13 -10.22
N ALA A 93 29.80 -0.13 -9.77
CA ALA A 93 29.53 1.29 -9.99
C ALA A 93 30.01 1.75 -11.38
N THR A 94 29.44 1.17 -12.43
CA THR A 94 29.70 1.60 -13.82
C THR A 94 29.24 3.05 -14.05
N ARG A 95 29.82 3.72 -15.04
CA ARG A 95 29.44 5.10 -15.40
C ARG A 95 27.93 5.21 -15.67
N GLU A 96 27.36 4.25 -16.40
CA GLU A 96 25.94 4.20 -16.74
C GLU A 96 25.06 4.05 -15.50
N ARG A 97 25.39 3.13 -14.59
CA ARG A 97 24.62 2.93 -13.35
C ARG A 97 24.70 4.12 -12.41
N MET A 98 25.89 4.71 -12.28
CA MET A 98 26.07 5.92 -11.47
C MET A 98 25.26 7.09 -12.04
N ARG A 99 25.23 7.25 -13.36
CA ARG A 99 24.40 8.25 -14.04
C ARG A 99 22.91 7.97 -13.79
N ALA A 100 22.44 6.76 -14.03
CA ALA A 100 21.02 6.40 -13.84
C ALA A 100 20.56 6.63 -12.39
N ALA A 101 21.37 6.23 -11.40
CA ALA A 101 21.05 6.45 -9.98
C ALA A 101 21.06 7.95 -9.59
N TYR A 102 21.98 8.72 -10.16
CA TYR A 102 22.02 10.17 -9.96
C TYR A 102 20.81 10.86 -10.61
N ASP A 103 20.50 10.53 -11.86
CA ASP A 103 19.35 11.07 -12.60
C ASP A 103 18.04 10.74 -11.86
N LEU A 104 17.92 9.52 -11.33
CA LEU A 104 16.81 9.11 -10.48
C LEU A 104 16.69 9.96 -9.21
N TYR A 105 17.81 10.20 -8.51
CA TYR A 105 17.82 11.08 -7.34
C TYR A 105 17.43 12.51 -7.68
N VAL A 106 17.97 13.07 -8.77
CA VAL A 106 17.70 14.46 -9.18
C VAL A 106 16.22 14.63 -9.52
N ARG A 107 15.66 13.71 -10.32
CA ARG A 107 14.23 13.70 -10.65
C ARG A 107 13.39 13.65 -9.37
N PHE A 108 13.73 12.75 -8.46
CA PHE A 108 13.05 12.65 -7.18
C PHE A 108 13.11 13.95 -6.37
N ALA A 109 14.30 14.54 -6.23
CA ALA A 109 14.51 15.75 -5.44
C ALA A 109 13.80 16.97 -6.03
N SER A 110 13.74 17.09 -7.37
CA SER A 110 13.00 18.16 -8.03
C SER A 110 11.50 18.03 -7.80
N GLU A 111 10.94 16.83 -7.96
CA GLU A 111 9.49 16.63 -7.84
C GLU A 111 9.01 16.62 -6.39
N ARG A 112 9.85 16.23 -5.43
CA ARG A 112 9.52 16.25 -3.99
C ARG A 112 9.17 17.66 -3.50
N ARG A 113 9.70 18.72 -4.13
CA ARG A 113 9.34 20.11 -3.83
C ARG A 113 7.86 20.40 -4.04
N ASP A 114 7.26 19.72 -5.02
CA ASP A 114 5.88 19.95 -5.45
C ASP A 114 4.87 18.98 -4.81
N ASN A 115 5.34 18.05 -3.96
CA ASN A 115 4.53 17.02 -3.29
C ASN A 115 3.70 17.53 -2.10
N VAL A 116 3.20 18.76 -2.17
CA VAL A 116 2.22 19.28 -1.22
C VAL A 116 0.84 19.00 -1.79
N VAL A 117 -0.07 18.41 -1.00
CA VAL A 117 -1.48 18.24 -1.40
C VAL A 117 -2.09 19.61 -1.70
N LYS A 118 -2.55 19.80 -2.94
CA LYS A 118 -3.20 21.00 -3.46
C LYS A 118 -4.72 20.84 -3.49
N ALA A 119 -5.44 21.94 -3.72
CA ALA A 119 -6.90 21.93 -3.83
C ALA A 119 -7.40 21.04 -4.98
N ASP A 120 -6.70 21.00 -6.11
CA ASP A 120 -7.09 20.16 -7.25
C ASP A 120 -6.94 18.67 -6.95
N ASP A 121 -5.93 18.28 -6.17
CA ASP A 121 -5.75 16.89 -5.74
C ASP A 121 -6.92 16.45 -4.85
N LEU A 122 -7.34 17.31 -3.91
CA LEU A 122 -8.51 17.07 -3.06
C LEU A 122 -9.81 17.01 -3.86
N ARG A 123 -9.99 17.88 -4.86
CA ARG A 123 -11.18 17.84 -5.73
C ARG A 123 -11.27 16.52 -6.50
N ARG A 124 -10.15 16.02 -7.04
CA ARG A 124 -10.09 14.75 -7.79
C ARG A 124 -10.50 13.56 -6.93
N CYS A 125 -10.19 13.56 -5.64
CA CYS A 125 -10.59 12.49 -4.73
C CYS A 125 -11.86 12.81 -3.91
N GLY A 126 -12.65 13.82 -4.30
CA GLY A 126 -13.88 14.19 -3.62
C GLY A 126 -13.70 14.62 -2.16
N PHE A 127 -12.53 15.19 -1.83
CA PHE A 127 -12.11 15.56 -0.47
C PHE A 127 -12.09 14.38 0.50
N ARG A 128 -11.81 13.18 0.00
CA ARG A 128 -11.70 11.95 0.80
C ARG A 128 -10.34 11.29 0.67
N CYS A 129 -9.95 10.56 1.69
CA CYS A 129 -8.86 9.59 1.59
C CYS A 129 -9.25 8.50 0.56
N VAL A 130 -8.41 8.27 -0.44
CA VAL A 130 -8.68 7.28 -1.50
C VAL A 130 -8.83 5.85 -0.95
N HIS A 131 -8.17 5.51 0.17
CA HIS A 131 -8.25 4.17 0.74
C HIS A 131 -9.39 3.96 1.74
N CYS A 132 -9.55 4.85 2.72
CA CYS A 132 -10.50 4.64 3.80
C CYS A 132 -11.73 5.55 3.73
N GLY A 133 -11.82 6.43 2.71
CA GLY A 133 -12.95 7.33 2.52
C GLY A 133 -13.09 8.42 3.59
N LEU A 134 -12.10 8.57 4.49
CA LEU A 134 -12.08 9.61 5.51
C LEU A 134 -12.23 10.97 4.83
N ALA A 135 -13.32 11.67 5.15
CA ALA A 135 -13.55 13.03 4.70
C ALA A 135 -12.52 13.97 5.33
N PHE A 136 -11.89 14.82 4.51
CA PHE A 136 -11.01 15.88 4.99
C PHE A 136 -11.86 17.11 5.29
N CYS A 137 -12.17 17.33 6.57
CA CYS A 137 -12.92 18.49 7.05
C CYS A 137 -12.01 19.72 7.18
N ASN A 138 -12.60 20.89 7.42
CA ASN A 138 -11.89 22.16 7.47
C ASN A 138 -10.71 22.15 8.44
N GLU A 139 -10.83 21.51 9.60
CA GLU A 139 -9.76 21.43 10.61
C GLU A 139 -8.49 20.78 10.04
N GLN A 140 -8.63 19.80 9.15
CA GLN A 140 -7.51 19.13 8.49
C GLN A 140 -6.91 19.94 7.32
N LEU A 141 -7.57 21.01 6.89
CA LEU A 141 -7.20 21.83 5.73
C LEU A 141 -6.86 23.30 6.08
N GLN A 142 -6.95 23.68 7.37
CA GLN A 142 -6.71 25.05 7.84
C GLN A 142 -5.34 25.58 7.41
N ASP A 143 -4.30 24.75 7.48
CA ASP A 143 -2.93 25.10 7.10
C ASP A 143 -2.73 25.26 5.58
N LYS A 144 -3.72 24.85 4.77
CA LYS A 144 -3.69 24.91 3.32
C LYS A 144 -4.58 26.02 2.73
N VAL A 145 -5.38 26.70 3.55
CA VAL A 145 -6.36 27.71 3.11
C VAL A 145 -7.36 27.12 2.09
N ILE A 146 -7.79 25.88 2.34
CA ILE A 146 -8.76 25.16 1.50
C ILE A 146 -10.03 24.92 2.31
N THR A 147 -11.18 25.31 1.77
CA THR A 147 -12.49 25.02 2.37
C THR A 147 -13.01 23.66 1.91
N SER A 148 -13.32 22.80 2.87
CA SER A 148 -13.90 21.47 2.60
C SER A 148 -15.41 21.57 2.32
N PRO A 149 -15.96 20.81 1.35
CA PRO A 149 -17.41 20.69 1.19
C PRO A 149 -18.07 19.97 2.38
N PHE A 150 -17.31 19.27 3.21
CA PHE A 150 -17.81 18.61 4.42
C PHE A 150 -17.89 19.53 5.63
N GLY A 151 -17.45 20.79 5.51
CA GLY A 151 -17.44 21.73 6.62
C GLY A 151 -16.50 21.32 7.75
N ASN A 152 -16.89 21.68 8.98
CA ASN A 152 -16.17 21.30 10.20
C ASN A 152 -16.55 19.87 10.61
N ARG A 153 -15.58 19.14 11.14
CA ARG A 153 -15.83 17.82 11.71
C ARG A 153 -16.77 17.95 12.89
N GLY A 154 -17.80 17.09 12.92
CA GLY A 154 -18.68 16.96 14.07
C GLY A 154 -17.96 16.34 15.27
N ARG A 155 -18.73 15.71 16.16
CA ARG A 155 -18.17 15.07 17.37
C ARG A 155 -17.13 14.00 17.01
N ASP A 156 -16.01 14.00 17.74
CA ASP A 156 -15.03 12.92 17.65
C ASP A 156 -15.69 11.55 17.92
N LYS A 157 -15.35 10.58 17.09
CA LYS A 157 -15.78 9.19 17.23
C LYS A 157 -14.72 8.42 17.99
N LEU A 158 -15.13 7.37 18.69
CA LEU A 158 -14.24 6.35 19.23
C LEU A 158 -14.56 5.04 18.50
N ASP A 159 -13.57 4.50 17.82
CA ASP A 159 -13.66 3.21 17.14
C ASP A 159 -12.32 2.50 17.34
N ALA A 160 -12.31 1.48 18.20
CA ALA A 160 -11.10 0.75 18.59
C ALA A 160 -10.40 0.07 17.41
N LEU A 161 -11.13 -0.21 16.33
CA LEU A 161 -10.64 -0.86 15.13
C LEU A 161 -10.32 0.15 14.02
N LYS A 162 -10.39 1.44 14.33
CA LYS A 162 -10.08 2.51 13.38
C LYS A 162 -9.08 3.48 13.96
N PRO A 163 -7.79 3.23 13.69
CA PRO A 163 -6.72 3.88 14.44
C PRO A 163 -6.70 5.43 14.32
N HIS A 164 -7.24 6.01 13.24
CA HIS A 164 -7.26 7.47 13.07
C HIS A 164 -8.26 8.23 13.91
N TRP A 165 -9.24 7.55 14.49
CA TRP A 165 -10.14 8.17 15.47
C TRP A 165 -9.50 8.29 16.84
N ASN A 166 -8.63 7.33 17.19
CA ASN A 166 -7.98 7.27 18.51
C ASN A 166 -6.59 7.92 18.52
N ALA A 167 -6.11 8.42 17.37
CA ALA A 167 -4.78 9.00 17.23
C ALA A 167 -4.79 10.53 17.20
N ALA A 168 -3.59 11.11 17.29
CA ALA A 168 -3.38 12.54 17.15
C ALA A 168 -3.96 13.07 15.83
N GLU A 169 -4.53 14.28 15.86
CA GLU A 169 -5.22 14.90 14.72
C GLU A 169 -4.41 14.89 13.42
N LYS A 170 -3.08 15.00 13.51
CA LYS A 170 -2.18 14.90 12.35
C LYS A 170 -2.40 13.65 11.50
N MET A 171 -2.86 12.54 12.08
CA MET A 171 -3.13 11.30 11.36
C MET A 171 -4.33 11.41 10.41
N ARG A 172 -5.20 12.41 10.60
CA ARG A 172 -6.34 12.69 9.73
C ARG A 172 -6.02 13.68 8.61
N LYS A 173 -4.87 14.36 8.65
CA LYS A 173 -4.47 15.32 7.62
C LYS A 173 -4.23 14.63 6.28
N PRO A 174 -4.57 15.28 5.15
CA PRO A 174 -4.27 14.74 3.84
C PRO A 174 -2.76 14.80 3.56
N THR A 175 -2.26 13.74 2.94
CA THR A 175 -0.88 13.57 2.49
C THR A 175 -0.89 12.95 1.10
N HIS A 176 0.16 13.20 0.32
CA HIS A 176 0.42 12.37 -0.85
C HIS A 176 1.11 11.08 -0.41
N ASP A 177 0.56 9.96 -0.85
CA ASP A 177 1.20 8.66 -0.85
C ASP A 177 1.57 8.27 -2.27
N HIS A 178 2.61 7.45 -2.39
CA HIS A 178 3.09 6.92 -3.65
C HIS A 178 2.64 5.49 -3.80
N GLU A 179 1.81 5.18 -4.79
CA GLU A 179 1.34 3.81 -5.08
C GLU A 179 2.54 2.84 -5.08
N TRP A 180 3.61 3.24 -5.77
CA TRP A 180 4.94 2.66 -5.76
C TRP A 180 5.88 3.47 -4.86
N PRO A 181 6.46 2.87 -3.81
CA PRO A 181 7.33 3.57 -2.87
C PRO A 181 8.49 4.28 -3.59
N ILE A 182 8.65 5.57 -3.28
CA ILE A 182 9.79 6.39 -3.74
C ILE A 182 11.11 5.65 -3.57
N ALA A 183 11.29 5.02 -2.39
CA ALA A 183 12.56 4.44 -2.01
C ALA A 183 13.06 3.37 -3.00
N THR A 184 12.13 2.78 -3.75
CA THR A 184 12.39 1.71 -4.71
C THR A 184 12.41 2.20 -6.15
N TYR A 185 11.60 3.21 -6.52
CA TYR A 185 11.37 3.59 -7.93
C TYR A 185 11.58 5.07 -8.28
N GLY A 186 11.70 5.95 -7.28
CA GLY A 186 11.94 7.40 -7.46
C GLY A 186 11.05 8.06 -8.51
N ASP A 187 9.75 7.79 -8.46
CA ASP A 187 8.74 8.39 -9.34
C ASP A 187 7.73 9.19 -8.50
N ASN A 188 7.68 10.51 -8.66
CA ASN A 188 6.62 11.35 -8.11
C ASN A 188 5.66 11.85 -9.21
N GLY A 189 5.61 11.17 -10.35
CA GLY A 189 4.61 11.44 -11.37
C GLY A 189 3.20 11.36 -10.79
N GLN A 190 2.30 12.20 -11.30
CA GLN A 190 0.91 12.28 -10.84
C GLN A 190 0.18 10.92 -10.87
N ALA A 191 0.53 10.05 -11.81
CA ALA A 191 -0.01 8.69 -11.89
C ALA A 191 0.34 7.82 -10.68
N ASN A 192 1.48 8.07 -10.04
CA ASN A 192 1.96 7.37 -8.85
C ASN A 192 1.46 8.01 -7.54
N LEU A 193 0.87 9.21 -7.58
CA LEU A 193 0.42 9.91 -6.37
C LEU A 193 -1.06 9.63 -6.07
N ARG A 194 -1.37 9.41 -4.80
CA ARG A 194 -2.73 9.30 -4.27
C ARG A 194 -2.88 10.18 -3.03
N VAL A 195 -4.04 10.79 -2.86
CA VAL A 195 -4.35 11.57 -1.65
C VAL A 195 -4.88 10.63 -0.57
N LEU A 196 -4.08 10.42 0.48
CA LEU A 196 -4.44 9.60 1.63
C LEU A 196 -4.47 10.43 2.91
N CYS A 197 -5.19 9.97 3.93
CA CYS A 197 -4.92 10.46 5.27
C CYS A 197 -3.53 9.99 5.74
N HIS A 198 -2.86 10.79 6.55
CA HIS A 198 -1.54 10.47 7.08
C HIS A 198 -1.53 9.11 7.82
N GLY A 199 -2.63 8.70 8.45
CA GLY A 199 -2.77 7.39 9.06
C GLY A 199 -2.69 6.23 8.06
N CYS A 200 -3.41 6.31 6.93
CA CYS A 200 -3.32 5.28 5.87
C CYS A 200 -1.94 5.27 5.21
N ASN A 201 -1.37 6.46 4.94
CA ASN A 201 -0.02 6.58 4.41
C ASN A 201 1.02 5.97 5.38
N HIS A 202 0.87 6.25 6.68
CA HIS A 202 1.72 5.67 7.72
C HIS A 202 1.59 4.15 7.81
N GLY A 203 0.35 3.62 7.79
CA GLY A 203 0.08 2.18 7.88
C GLY A 203 0.52 1.39 6.65
N LYS A 204 0.58 2.02 5.46
CA LYS A 204 1.21 1.43 4.28
C LYS A 204 2.71 1.21 4.48
N GLU A 205 3.33 2.08 5.27
CA GLU A 205 4.79 2.22 5.36
C GLU A 205 5.42 2.36 3.95
N ASN A 206 6.66 1.89 3.78
CA ASN A 206 7.23 1.71 2.45
C ASN A 206 6.90 0.32 1.88
N ILE A 207 6.02 -0.45 2.50
CA ILE A 207 5.72 -1.80 2.03
C ILE A 207 4.88 -1.59 0.77
N LEU A 208 5.40 -2.00 -0.40
CA LEU A 208 4.50 -2.48 -1.43
C LEU A 208 3.80 -3.63 -0.76
N ALA A 209 2.62 -3.37 -0.17
CA ALA A 209 1.76 -4.46 0.18
C ALA A 209 1.57 -5.17 -1.16
N LEU A 210 2.27 -6.30 -1.33
CA LEU A 210 1.76 -7.37 -2.17
C LEU A 210 0.27 -7.36 -1.86
N GLU A 211 -0.57 -7.30 -2.89
CA GLU A 211 -1.98 -7.65 -2.75
C GLU A 211 -1.95 -9.09 -2.22
N GLN A 212 -1.83 -9.21 -0.90
CA GLN A 212 -1.69 -10.47 -0.19
C GLN A 212 -3.11 -10.98 -0.16
N VAL A 213 -3.49 -11.64 -1.26
CA VAL A 213 -4.81 -12.21 -1.47
C VAL A 213 -5.15 -13.26 -0.40
N LYS A 214 -4.13 -13.76 0.33
CA LYS A 214 -4.24 -14.56 1.56
C LYS A 214 -3.10 -14.22 2.53
N ALA A 215 -3.36 -14.42 3.83
CA ALA A 215 -2.32 -14.39 4.84
C ALA A 215 -1.23 -15.42 4.49
N TRP A 216 0.03 -14.98 4.41
CA TRP A 216 1.14 -15.90 4.56
C TRP A 216 1.03 -16.49 5.98
N THR A 217 0.70 -17.78 6.05
CA THR A 217 1.17 -18.63 7.16
C THR A 217 2.69 -18.47 7.19
N GLY A 218 3.21 -17.68 8.12
CA GLY A 218 4.64 -17.37 8.15
C GLY A 218 5.03 -15.94 8.57
N LEU A 219 4.08 -15.05 8.87
CA LEU A 219 4.44 -13.92 9.74
C LEU A 219 4.93 -14.50 11.07
N VAL A 220 6.19 -14.19 11.40
CA VAL A 220 6.82 -14.51 12.70
C VAL A 220 5.79 -14.19 13.79
N PRO A 221 5.51 -15.10 14.74
CA PRO A 221 4.55 -14.84 15.82
C PRO A 221 4.97 -13.56 16.54
N ARG A 222 4.31 -12.44 16.23
CA ARG A 222 4.45 -11.23 17.04
C ARG A 222 3.60 -11.49 18.27
N ARG A 223 4.20 -11.39 19.46
CA ARG A 223 3.52 -11.50 20.77
C ARG A 223 2.23 -10.64 20.87
N ALA A 224 2.07 -9.65 20.00
CA ALA A 224 0.90 -8.78 19.87
C ALA A 224 -0.42 -9.48 19.50
N PHE A 225 -0.43 -10.76 19.10
CA PHE A 225 -1.67 -11.49 18.76
C PHE A 225 -2.39 -12.14 19.95
N VAL A 226 -1.92 -11.94 21.18
CA VAL A 226 -2.48 -12.60 22.38
C VAL A 226 -3.21 -11.61 23.30
N GLU A 227 -3.07 -10.30 23.09
CA GLU A 227 -3.68 -9.27 23.94
C GLU A 227 -4.70 -8.43 23.15
N PRO A 228 -5.78 -7.94 23.79
CA PRO A 228 -6.72 -6.99 23.20
C PRO A 228 -6.02 -5.63 23.03
N ALA A 229 -5.17 -5.52 22.03
CA ALA A 229 -4.50 -4.29 21.62
C ALA A 229 -5.34 -3.56 20.56
N PRO A 230 -5.30 -2.21 20.51
CA PRO A 230 -5.85 -1.47 19.39
C PRO A 230 -5.27 -2.00 18.08
N LEU A 231 -6.11 -2.05 17.04
CA LEU A 231 -5.72 -2.59 15.74
C LEU A 231 -4.49 -1.85 15.20
N ASP A 232 -3.46 -2.60 14.80
CA ASP A 232 -2.26 -2.04 14.19
C ASP A 232 -2.59 -1.33 12.86
N TRP A 233 -1.98 -0.18 12.61
CA TRP A 233 -2.19 0.61 11.39
C TRP A 233 -1.93 -0.17 10.11
N THR A 234 -0.94 -1.07 10.13
CA THR A 234 -0.57 -1.92 9.00
C THR A 234 -1.68 -2.92 8.69
N ILE A 235 -2.25 -3.54 9.73
CA ILE A 235 -3.32 -4.53 9.59
C ILE A 235 -4.61 -3.84 9.12
N PHE A 236 -4.94 -2.68 9.69
CA PHE A 236 -6.08 -1.86 9.23
C PHE A 236 -5.95 -1.49 7.75
N TYR A 237 -4.79 -0.95 7.36
CA TYR A 237 -4.53 -0.55 5.97
C TYR A 237 -4.59 -1.75 5.02
N ALA A 238 -3.94 -2.86 5.38
CA ALA A 238 -3.91 -4.07 4.57
C ALA A 238 -5.32 -4.62 4.32
N GLN A 239 -6.20 -4.62 5.33
CA GLN A 239 -7.59 -5.05 5.18
C GLN A 239 -8.38 -4.16 4.20
N LEU A 240 -8.28 -2.83 4.34
CA LEU A 240 -8.99 -1.91 3.45
C LEU A 240 -8.51 -1.99 2.00
N ARG A 241 -7.23 -2.32 1.78
CA ARG A 241 -6.71 -2.54 0.42
C ARG A 241 -7.17 -3.88 -0.15
N HIS A 242 -7.22 -4.93 0.68
CA HIS A 242 -7.66 -6.27 0.26
C HIS A 242 -9.16 -6.32 -0.05
N SER A 243 -9.97 -5.65 0.75
CA SER A 243 -11.42 -5.55 0.58
C SER A 243 -11.83 -4.09 0.56
N PRO A 244 -11.69 -3.39 -0.59
CA PRO A 244 -11.88 -1.93 -0.70
C PRO A 244 -13.35 -1.49 -0.72
N GLN A 245 -14.26 -2.37 -0.34
CA GLN A 245 -15.69 -2.13 -0.30
C GLN A 245 -16.29 -2.72 0.98
N CYS A 246 -17.38 -2.11 1.45
CA CYS A 246 -18.16 -2.66 2.54
C CYS A 246 -18.78 -4.00 2.14
N CYS A 247 -18.54 -5.06 2.91
CA CYS A 247 -19.11 -6.38 2.67
C CYS A 247 -20.63 -6.42 2.76
N LEU A 248 -21.25 -5.45 3.45
CA LEU A 248 -22.70 -5.39 3.67
C LEU A 248 -23.45 -4.60 2.59
N THR A 249 -22.81 -3.61 1.98
CA THR A 249 -23.50 -2.62 1.12
C THR A 249 -22.84 -2.45 -0.25
N GLY A 250 -21.62 -2.95 -0.44
CA GLY A 250 -20.83 -2.73 -1.67
C GLY A 250 -20.28 -1.32 -1.83
N ARG A 251 -20.55 -0.39 -0.90
CA ARG A 251 -20.05 0.99 -1.00
C ARG A 251 -18.54 1.04 -0.80
N THR A 252 -17.90 1.95 -1.53
CA THR A 252 -16.44 2.11 -1.54
C THR A 252 -16.00 3.39 -0.83
N ALA A 253 -14.69 3.57 -0.67
CA ALA A 253 -14.08 4.79 -0.13
C ALA A 253 -14.43 6.08 -0.92
N ALA A 254 -14.87 5.95 -2.17
CA ALA A 254 -15.37 7.09 -2.95
C ALA A 254 -16.69 7.65 -2.39
N ASP A 255 -17.53 6.78 -1.84
CA ASP A 255 -18.91 7.11 -1.46
C ASP A 255 -19.09 7.25 0.04
N THR A 256 -18.32 6.49 0.82
CA THR A 256 -18.49 6.37 2.27
C THR A 256 -17.14 6.22 2.96
N GLU A 257 -17.13 6.50 4.25
CA GLU A 257 -15.96 6.23 5.06
C GLU A 257 -15.97 4.73 5.42
N LEU A 258 -14.85 4.04 5.21
CA LEU A 258 -14.69 2.61 5.51
C LEU A 258 -14.01 2.43 6.88
N THR A 259 -14.34 1.33 7.55
CA THR A 259 -13.68 0.82 8.75
C THR A 259 -13.60 -0.71 8.66
N VAL A 260 -13.10 -1.35 9.70
CA VAL A 260 -13.07 -2.81 9.81
C VAL A 260 -13.79 -3.26 11.06
N ARG A 261 -14.32 -4.49 11.03
CA ARG A 261 -14.79 -5.19 12.23
C ARG A 261 -14.21 -6.60 12.30
N LEU A 262 -14.23 -7.17 13.49
CA LEU A 262 -13.90 -8.59 13.68
C LEU A 262 -15.06 -9.47 13.21
N ILE A 263 -14.75 -10.58 12.54
CA ILE A 263 -15.72 -11.62 12.18
C ILE A 263 -16.10 -12.39 13.44
N ASP A 264 -15.09 -12.83 14.22
CA ASP A 264 -15.21 -13.43 15.53
C ASP A 264 -14.54 -12.52 16.59
N PRO A 265 -15.30 -11.95 17.53
CA PRO A 265 -14.76 -11.04 18.54
C PRO A 265 -13.82 -11.71 19.56
N GLU A 266 -13.86 -13.04 19.69
CA GLU A 266 -12.99 -13.80 20.61
C GLU A 266 -11.62 -14.13 20.00
N VAL A 267 -11.46 -13.89 18.69
CA VAL A 267 -10.23 -14.18 17.94
C VAL A 267 -9.42 -12.91 17.73
N ALA A 268 -8.09 -13.05 17.70
CA ALA A 268 -7.17 -11.94 17.46
C ALA A 268 -7.48 -11.16 16.17
N ALA A 269 -7.14 -9.87 16.16
CA ALA A 269 -7.34 -8.97 15.03
C ALA A 269 -6.31 -9.21 13.91
N VAL A 270 -6.48 -10.32 13.19
CA VAL A 270 -5.71 -10.71 12.00
C VAL A 270 -6.55 -10.54 10.74
N LEU A 271 -5.93 -10.39 9.56
CA LEU A 271 -6.66 -10.15 8.29
C LEU A 271 -7.79 -11.15 8.04
N GLY A 272 -7.57 -12.45 8.29
CA GLY A 272 -8.60 -13.47 8.10
C GLY A 272 -9.78 -13.40 9.07
N ASN A 273 -9.67 -12.60 10.14
CA ASN A 273 -10.73 -12.33 11.11
C ASN A 273 -11.25 -10.89 10.98
N LEU A 274 -10.91 -10.18 9.89
CA LEU A 274 -11.36 -8.82 9.66
C LEU A 274 -12.21 -8.76 8.40
N GLU A 275 -13.21 -7.89 8.43
CA GLU A 275 -13.98 -7.53 7.24
C GLU A 275 -14.18 -6.02 7.16
N THR A 276 -14.18 -5.52 5.92
CA THR A 276 -14.39 -4.10 5.65
C THR A 276 -15.86 -3.77 5.71
N ILE A 277 -16.22 -2.75 6.50
CA ILE A 277 -17.59 -2.27 6.67
C ILE A 277 -17.66 -0.75 6.52
N GLU A 278 -18.86 -0.22 6.36
CA GLU A 278 -19.07 1.22 6.46
C GLU A 278 -18.86 1.72 7.89
N SER A 279 -18.07 2.77 8.00
CA SER A 279 -18.01 3.59 9.18
C SER A 279 -19.24 4.49 9.20
N ARG A 280 -20.23 4.12 10.01
CA ARG A 280 -21.43 4.95 10.19
C ARG A 280 -21.02 6.36 10.63
N GLY A 281 -21.27 7.33 9.76
CA GLY A 281 -21.21 8.75 10.06
C GLY A 281 -20.38 9.52 9.04
N ILE A 282 -21.10 10.12 8.12
CA ILE A 282 -21.39 11.54 8.29
C ILE A 282 -22.85 11.61 8.73
#